data_AF-A0A7X3QGC6-F1
#
_entry.id   AF-A0A7X3QGC6-F1
#
_cell.length_a   1.000
_cell.length_b   1.000
_cell.length_c   1.000
_cell.angle_alpha   90.00
_cell.angle_beta   90.00
_cell.angle_gamma   90.00
#
_symmetry.space_group_name_H-M   'P 1'
#
loop_
_entity.id
_entity.type
_entity.pdbx_description
1 polymer ?
#
loop_
_entity_poly.entity_id
_entity_poly.type
_entity_poly.pdbx_seq_one_letter_code
_entity_poly.pdbx_strand_id
1 'polypeptide(L)'
;MERTLAIIKPDAVERGVVGAIIQRIEDDGLRIREMRLVRLSKKDAAGFYAVHRGKPFFDSLTDFMSSGPIVVLALEAPDVIRRWRRMMGATDPAKAERGTLRRQFGWSVETNATHGSDAPETAAFELDYFFRKPTRAVAAKRRTASAPARRRAAKASPRGGPAPPPGAGGGAGAREGGERA
;
A
#
# COMPACT_ATOMS: atom_id res chain seq x y z
N MET A 1 -21.03 1.04 18.60
CA MET A 1 -19.95 1.44 17.68
C MET A 1 -20.12 0.65 16.39
N GLU A 2 -20.14 1.29 15.22
CA GLU A 2 -20.44 0.63 13.94
C GLU A 2 -19.15 0.12 13.28
N ARG A 3 -19.27 -0.92 12.45
CA ARG A 3 -18.17 -1.50 11.65
C ARG A 3 -18.58 -1.60 10.18
N THR A 4 -17.61 -1.50 9.28
CA THR A 4 -17.81 -1.70 7.83
C THR A 4 -16.63 -2.46 7.24
N LEU A 5 -16.89 -3.20 6.16
CA LEU A 5 -15.83 -3.71 5.32
C LEU A 5 -15.33 -2.60 4.39
N ALA A 6 -14.02 -2.48 4.27
CA ALA A 6 -13.36 -1.76 3.19
C ALA A 6 -12.49 -2.74 2.39
N ILE A 7 -12.50 -2.64 1.06
CA ILE A 7 -11.57 -3.37 0.21
C ILE A 7 -10.80 -2.36 -0.65
N ILE A 8 -9.48 -2.49 -0.69
CA ILE A 8 -8.63 -1.89 -1.71
C ILE A 8 -8.47 -2.94 -2.81
N LYS A 9 -9.01 -2.62 -3.98
CA LYS A 9 -9.18 -3.52 -5.14
C LYS A 9 -7.86 -3.81 -5.86
N PRO A 10 -7.81 -4.83 -6.73
CA PRO A 10 -6.56 -5.28 -7.37
C PRO A 10 -5.82 -4.18 -8.13
N ASP A 11 -6.54 -3.29 -8.83
CA ASP A 11 -6.00 -2.15 -9.57
C ASP A 11 -5.22 -1.19 -8.67
N ALA A 12 -5.76 -0.87 -7.49
CA ALA A 12 -5.09 -0.01 -6.52
C ALA A 12 -3.90 -0.68 -5.83
N VAL A 13 -3.97 -2.00 -5.61
CA VAL A 13 -2.85 -2.77 -5.08
C VAL A 13 -1.70 -2.85 -6.08
N GLU A 14 -2.00 -3.18 -7.34
CA GLU A 14 -1.01 -3.28 -8.42
C GLU A 14 -0.30 -1.95 -8.69
N ARG A 15 -1.03 -0.84 -8.61
CA ARG A 15 -0.48 0.51 -8.76
C ARG A 15 0.31 1.00 -7.54
N GLY A 16 0.36 0.24 -6.45
CA GLY A 16 1.13 0.60 -5.25
C GLY A 16 0.55 1.76 -4.45
N VAL A 17 -0.76 2.05 -4.56
CA VAL A 17 -1.40 3.18 -3.86
C VAL A 17 -2.08 2.79 -2.55
N VAL A 18 -1.87 1.56 -2.07
CA VAL A 18 -2.43 1.04 -0.81
C VAL A 18 -2.10 1.96 0.38
N GLY A 19 -0.84 2.37 0.51
CA GLY A 19 -0.40 3.22 1.63
C GLY A 19 -1.10 4.58 1.64
N ALA A 20 -1.33 5.19 0.47
CA ALA A 20 -2.03 6.46 0.36
C ALA A 20 -3.51 6.35 0.78
N ILE A 21 -4.16 5.22 0.47
CA ILE A 21 -5.55 4.97 0.88
C ILE A 21 -5.62 4.73 2.39
N ILE A 22 -4.69 3.95 2.96
CA ILE A 22 -4.60 3.73 4.41
C ILE A 22 -4.38 5.05 5.15
N GLN A 23 -3.45 5.89 4.67
CA GLN A 23 -3.21 7.20 5.26
C GLN A 23 -4.51 8.02 5.31
N ARG A 24 -5.31 8.01 4.24
CA ARG A 24 -6.58 8.74 4.20
C ARG A 24 -7.61 8.21 5.21
N ILE A 25 -7.63 6.90 5.44
CA ILE A 25 -8.48 6.25 6.45
C ILE A 25 -8.06 6.71 7.85
N GLU A 26 -6.76 6.71 8.14
CA GLU A 26 -6.21 7.12 9.43
C GLU A 26 -6.39 8.62 9.69
N ASP A 27 -6.18 9.48 8.68
CA ASP A 27 -6.36 10.93 8.76
C ASP A 27 -7.82 11.34 9.06
N ASP A 28 -8.81 10.58 8.56
CA ASP A 28 -10.23 10.80 8.90
C ASP A 28 -10.56 10.27 10.32
N GLY A 29 -9.63 9.57 10.98
CA GLY A 29 -9.85 8.99 12.31
C GLY A 29 -10.69 7.72 12.28
N LEU A 30 -10.74 7.00 11.16
CA LEU A 30 -11.37 5.68 11.08
C LEU A 30 -10.39 4.63 11.63
N ARG A 31 -10.81 3.85 12.62
CA ARG A 31 -9.92 2.85 13.24
C ARG A 31 -9.89 1.57 12.42
N ILE A 32 -8.70 1.13 12.05
CA ILE A 32 -8.49 -0.18 11.43
C ILE A 32 -8.44 -1.24 12.55
N ARG A 33 -9.46 -2.09 12.62
CA ARG A 33 -9.53 -3.19 13.60
C ARG A 33 -8.78 -4.43 13.14
N GLU A 34 -8.84 -4.69 11.85
CA GLU A 34 -8.19 -5.82 11.23
C GLU A 34 -7.86 -5.48 9.77
N MET A 35 -6.76 -6.00 9.26
CA MET A 35 -6.32 -5.83 7.88
C MET A 35 -5.68 -7.11 7.37
N ARG A 36 -6.06 -7.57 6.17
CA ARG A 36 -5.48 -8.77 5.53
C ARG A 36 -5.19 -8.51 4.05
N LEU A 37 -4.04 -9.01 3.57
CA LEU A 37 -3.76 -9.14 2.14
C LEU A 37 -4.28 -10.51 1.67
N VAL A 38 -5.26 -10.50 0.76
CA VAL A 38 -6.00 -11.68 0.33
C VAL A 38 -5.91 -11.80 -1.19
N ARG A 39 -5.87 -13.03 -1.71
CA ARG A 39 -6.06 -13.28 -3.14
C ARG A 39 -7.28 -14.19 -3.31
N LEU A 40 -8.35 -13.64 -3.86
CA LEU A 40 -9.59 -14.38 -4.09
C LEU A 40 -9.42 -15.34 -5.28
N SER A 41 -9.95 -16.55 -5.17
CA SER A 41 -10.30 -17.32 -6.36
C SER A 41 -11.54 -16.72 -7.02
N LYS A 42 -11.77 -17.00 -8.31
CA LYS A 42 -13.03 -16.61 -8.98
C LYS A 42 -14.27 -17.13 -8.24
N LYS A 43 -14.18 -18.33 -7.66
CA LYS A 43 -15.25 -18.92 -6.83
C LYS A 43 -15.51 -18.09 -5.56
N ASP A 44 -14.46 -17.63 -4.88
CA ASP A 44 -14.60 -16.79 -3.69
C ASP A 44 -15.19 -15.42 -4.07
N ALA A 45 -14.69 -14.80 -5.15
CA ALA A 45 -15.25 -13.54 -5.64
C ALA A 45 -16.74 -13.67 -6.02
N ALA A 46 -17.13 -14.76 -6.68
CA ALA A 46 -18.52 -15.04 -7.02
C ALA A 46 -19.40 -15.33 -5.80
N GLY A 47 -18.83 -15.93 -4.75
CA GLY A 47 -19.51 -16.12 -3.47
C GLY A 47 -19.74 -14.81 -2.73
N PHE A 48 -18.74 -13.92 -2.72
CA PHE A 48 -18.84 -12.60 -2.11
C PHE A 48 -19.86 -11.71 -2.84
N TYR A 49 -19.84 -11.66 -4.17
CA TYR A 49 -20.76 -10.86 -4.99
C TYR A 49 -22.06 -11.58 -5.36
N ALA A 50 -22.47 -12.62 -4.64
CA ALA A 50 -23.61 -13.47 -5.02
C ALA A 50 -24.92 -12.69 -5.27
N VAL A 51 -25.13 -11.56 -4.58
CA VAL A 51 -26.27 -10.65 -4.78
C VAL A 51 -26.36 -10.03 -6.19
N HIS A 52 -25.25 -10.03 -6.93
CA HIS A 52 -25.18 -9.54 -8.31
C HIS A 52 -25.26 -10.66 -9.35
N ARG A 53 -25.48 -11.92 -8.94
CA ARG A 53 -25.62 -13.05 -9.86
C ARG A 53 -26.74 -12.78 -10.88
N GLY A 54 -26.45 -13.05 -12.15
CA GLY A 54 -27.38 -12.81 -13.26
C GLY A 54 -27.38 -11.37 -13.78
N LYS A 55 -26.61 -10.45 -13.19
CA LYS A 55 -26.35 -9.14 -13.79
C LYS A 55 -25.32 -9.26 -14.91
N PRO A 56 -25.42 -8.47 -16.01
CA PRO A 56 -24.50 -8.55 -17.14
C PRO A 56 -23.02 -8.35 -16.79
N PHE A 57 -22.73 -7.63 -15.70
CA PHE A 57 -21.38 -7.32 -15.23
C PHE A 57 -20.85 -8.31 -14.17
N PHE A 58 -21.62 -9.34 -13.80
CA PHE A 58 -21.24 -10.24 -12.70
C PHE A 58 -19.94 -10.99 -13.00
N ASP A 59 -19.82 -11.56 -14.19
CA ASP A 59 -18.65 -12.35 -14.56
C ASP A 59 -17.40 -11.47 -14.61
N SER A 60 -17.47 -10.30 -15.26
CA SER A 60 -16.35 -9.36 -15.34
C SER A 60 -15.92 -8.86 -13.95
N LEU A 61 -16.88 -8.55 -13.08
CA LEU A 61 -16.60 -8.16 -11.69
C LEU A 61 -15.85 -9.27 -10.93
N THR A 62 -16.28 -10.52 -11.07
CA THR A 62 -15.63 -11.65 -10.37
C THR A 62 -14.26 -11.99 -10.95
N ASP A 63 -14.08 -11.85 -12.27
CA ASP A 63 -12.78 -11.99 -12.93
C ASP A 63 -11.81 -10.91 -12.47
N PHE A 64 -12.27 -9.65 -12.47
CA PHE A 64 -11.47 -8.52 -12.00
C PHE A 64 -11.05 -8.71 -10.53
N MET A 65 -11.99 -9.04 -9.64
CA MET A 65 -11.70 -9.18 -8.21
C MET A 65 -10.83 -10.40 -7.86
N SER A 66 -10.67 -11.35 -8.78
CA SER A 66 -9.78 -12.52 -8.63
C SER A 66 -8.48 -12.41 -9.44
N SER A 67 -8.29 -11.33 -10.21
CA SER A 67 -7.09 -11.09 -11.04
C SER A 67 -5.82 -10.85 -10.22
N GLY A 68 -5.96 -10.26 -9.03
CA GLY A 68 -4.85 -9.79 -8.21
C GLY A 68 -5.09 -9.90 -6.70
N PRO A 69 -4.09 -9.54 -5.88
CA PRO A 69 -4.28 -9.38 -4.46
C PRO A 69 -5.19 -8.17 -4.16
N ILE A 70 -5.97 -8.29 -3.09
CA ILE A 70 -6.78 -7.21 -2.49
C ILE A 70 -6.32 -7.00 -1.05
N VAL A 71 -6.52 -5.79 -0.53
CA VAL A 71 -6.41 -5.52 0.91
C VAL A 71 -7.81 -5.37 1.47
N VAL A 72 -8.18 -6.22 2.42
CA VAL A 72 -9.45 -6.11 3.14
C VAL A 72 -9.20 -5.52 4.52
N LEU A 73 -10.04 -4.57 4.93
CA LEU A 73 -9.97 -3.91 6.23
C LEU A 73 -11.33 -3.97 6.92
N ALA A 74 -11.32 -4.24 8.23
CA ALA A 74 -12.45 -3.98 9.11
C ALA A 74 -12.26 -2.59 9.73
N LEU A 75 -13.09 -1.63 9.34
CA LEU A 75 -13.05 -0.27 9.87
C LEU A 75 -14.09 -0.08 10.97
N GLU A 76 -13.77 0.70 12.00
CA GLU A 76 -14.67 0.99 13.12
C GLU A 76 -14.63 2.47 13.53
N ALA A 77 -15.81 3.10 13.55
CA ALA A 77 -16.03 4.46 14.05
C ALA A 77 -17.54 4.68 14.24
N PRO A 78 -17.98 5.78 14.90
CA PRO A 78 -19.34 6.27 14.73
C PRO A 78 -19.62 6.58 13.25
N ASP A 79 -20.76 6.12 12.73
CA ASP A 79 -21.20 6.31 11.35
C ASP A 79 -20.20 5.85 10.26
N VAL A 80 -19.40 4.82 10.56
CA VAL A 80 -18.28 4.41 9.69
C VAL A 80 -18.74 4.01 8.29
N ILE A 81 -19.92 3.41 8.13
CA ILE A 81 -20.45 3.02 6.80
C ILE A 81 -20.63 4.28 5.95
N ARG A 82 -21.36 5.27 6.48
CA ARG A 82 -21.61 6.54 5.78
C ARG A 82 -20.31 7.29 5.50
N ARG A 83 -19.41 7.35 6.47
CA ARG A 83 -18.12 8.05 6.36
C ARG A 83 -17.20 7.42 5.33
N TRP A 84 -17.07 6.10 5.35
CA TRP A 84 -16.29 5.36 4.37
C TRP A 84 -16.85 5.55 2.95
N ARG A 85 -18.18 5.44 2.77
CA ARG A 85 -18.82 5.68 1.48
C ARG A 85 -18.59 7.10 0.94
N ARG A 86 -18.67 8.10 1.81
CA ARG A 86 -18.35 9.49 1.46
C ARG A 86 -16.90 9.65 1.03
N MET A 87 -15.96 9.03 1.76
CA MET A 87 -14.53 9.06 1.43
C MET A 87 -14.24 8.37 0.09
N MET A 88 -14.89 7.24 -0.18
CA MET A 88 -14.79 6.55 -1.47
C MET A 88 -15.29 7.41 -2.62
N GLY A 89 -16.44 8.05 -2.47
CA GLY A 89 -17.11 8.79 -3.54
C GLY A 89 -18.00 7.92 -4.44
N ALA A 90 -18.58 8.55 -5.47
CA ALA A 90 -19.49 7.87 -6.40
C ALA A 90 -18.83 6.67 -7.10
N THR A 91 -19.60 5.63 -7.41
CA THR A 91 -19.10 4.38 -8.01
C THR A 91 -18.34 4.61 -9.32
N ASP A 92 -18.82 5.54 -10.14
CA ASP A 92 -18.16 5.99 -11.36
C ASP A 92 -17.15 7.11 -11.02
N PRO A 93 -15.83 6.87 -11.19
CA PRO A 93 -14.79 7.87 -10.95
C PRO A 93 -15.02 9.21 -11.67
N ALA A 94 -15.61 9.19 -12.87
CA ALA A 94 -15.89 10.40 -13.64
C ALA A 94 -16.93 11.30 -12.95
N LYS A 95 -17.82 10.71 -12.16
CA LYS A 95 -18.89 11.38 -11.40
C LYS A 95 -18.51 11.62 -9.94
N ALA A 96 -17.38 11.08 -9.48
CA ALA A 96 -16.93 11.24 -8.10
C ALA A 96 -16.36 12.65 -7.87
N GLU A 97 -16.68 13.23 -6.71
CA GLU A 97 -16.22 14.56 -6.32
C GLU A 97 -14.69 14.63 -6.16
N ARG A 98 -14.10 15.80 -6.40
CA ARG A 98 -12.67 16.04 -6.16
C ARG A 98 -12.34 15.77 -4.69
N GLY A 99 -11.22 15.09 -4.45
CA GLY A 99 -10.78 14.73 -3.10
C GLY A 99 -11.32 13.40 -2.55
N THR A 100 -12.19 12.71 -3.30
CA THR A 100 -12.61 11.33 -2.99
C THR A 100 -11.62 10.30 -3.56
N LEU A 101 -11.57 9.11 -2.94
CA LEU A 101 -10.64 8.06 -3.35
C LEU A 101 -10.90 7.58 -4.78
N ARG A 102 -12.16 7.42 -5.17
CA ARG A 102 -12.51 6.99 -6.54
C ARG A 102 -12.17 8.03 -7.58
N ARG A 103 -12.31 9.32 -7.26
CA ARG A 103 -11.88 10.38 -8.18
C ARG A 103 -10.37 10.42 -8.36
N GLN A 104 -9.61 10.12 -7.31
CA GLN A 104 -8.15 10.18 -7.33
C GLN A 104 -7.50 8.90 -7.87
N PHE A 105 -8.06 7.74 -7.54
CA PHE A 105 -7.45 6.44 -7.79
C PHE A 105 -8.29 5.54 -8.70
N GLY A 106 -9.54 5.86 -9.02
CA GLY A 106 -10.35 5.06 -9.94
C GLY A 106 -10.09 5.39 -11.41
N TRP A 107 -10.29 4.40 -12.28
CA TRP A 107 -10.23 4.56 -13.74
C TRP A 107 -11.59 4.34 -14.41
N SER A 108 -12.30 3.28 -14.02
CA SER A 108 -13.66 2.98 -14.51
C SER A 108 -14.57 2.52 -13.38
N VAL A 109 -15.85 2.26 -13.68
CA VAL A 109 -16.82 1.72 -12.71
C VAL A 109 -16.34 0.40 -12.09
N GLU A 110 -15.72 -0.48 -12.87
CA GLU A 110 -15.18 -1.76 -12.39
C GLU A 110 -13.87 -1.56 -11.60
N THR A 111 -12.96 -0.77 -12.16
CA THR A 111 -11.62 -0.43 -11.64
C THR A 111 -11.62 0.89 -10.87
N ASN A 112 -12.47 0.98 -9.85
CA ASN A 112 -12.63 2.19 -9.05
C ASN A 112 -11.85 2.18 -7.74
N ALA A 113 -10.75 1.42 -7.63
CA ALA A 113 -9.87 1.33 -6.46
C ALA A 113 -10.45 0.78 -5.15
N THR A 114 -11.72 1.03 -4.80
CA THR A 114 -12.27 0.69 -3.48
C THR A 114 -13.68 0.10 -3.49
N HIS A 115 -13.95 -0.80 -2.55
CA HIS A 115 -15.28 -1.31 -2.18
C HIS A 115 -15.58 -0.96 -0.72
N GLY A 116 -16.87 -0.83 -0.40
CA GLY A 116 -17.33 -0.78 0.97
C GLY A 116 -18.81 -1.10 1.10
N SER A 117 -19.19 -1.57 2.28
CA SER A 117 -20.57 -1.92 2.61
C SER A 117 -21.51 -0.74 2.41
N ASP A 118 -22.78 -1.02 2.15
CA ASP A 118 -23.83 0.00 1.94
C ASP A 118 -24.80 0.14 3.12
N ALA A 119 -24.92 -0.89 3.96
CA ALA A 119 -25.81 -0.94 5.11
C ALA A 119 -25.21 -1.80 6.25
N PRO A 120 -25.72 -1.69 7.49
CA PRO A 120 -25.24 -2.49 8.62
C PRO A 120 -25.34 -4.01 8.38
N GLU A 121 -26.40 -4.48 7.72
CA GLU A 121 -26.65 -5.90 7.45
C GLU A 121 -25.64 -6.45 6.43
N THR A 122 -25.36 -5.69 5.37
CA THR A 122 -24.34 -6.06 4.38
C THR A 122 -22.95 -5.99 4.99
N ALA A 123 -22.67 -4.97 5.82
CA ALA A 123 -21.41 -4.89 6.56
C ALA A 123 -21.16 -6.12 7.45
N ALA A 124 -22.18 -6.59 8.17
CA ALA A 124 -22.06 -7.78 9.01
C ALA A 124 -21.74 -9.04 8.17
N PHE A 125 -22.48 -9.27 7.08
CA PHE A 125 -22.21 -10.39 6.17
C PHE A 125 -20.82 -10.31 5.55
N GLU A 126 -20.44 -9.15 5.04
CA GLU A 126 -19.18 -8.91 4.34
C GLU A 126 -17.97 -9.06 5.29
N LEU A 127 -18.05 -8.55 6.51
CA LEU A 127 -17.03 -8.74 7.54
C LEU A 127 -16.90 -10.21 7.92
N ASP A 128 -18.03 -10.90 8.12
CA ASP A 128 -18.03 -12.33 8.41
C ASP A 128 -17.40 -13.14 7.27
N TYR A 129 -17.67 -12.78 6.01
CA TYR A 129 -17.11 -13.44 4.84
C TYR A 129 -15.58 -13.46 4.86
N PHE A 130 -14.94 -12.35 5.25
CA PHE A 130 -13.50 -12.22 5.26
C PHE A 130 -12.82 -12.57 6.58
N PHE A 131 -13.44 -12.28 7.73
CA PHE A 131 -12.75 -12.29 9.02
C PHE A 131 -13.16 -13.45 9.94
N ARG A 132 -14.29 -14.12 9.69
CA ARG A 132 -14.83 -15.17 10.57
C ARG A 132 -14.07 -16.49 10.53
N LYS A 133 -13.30 -16.75 9.45
CA LYS A 133 -12.39 -17.90 9.34
C LYS A 133 -10.96 -17.41 9.05
N PRO A 134 -9.92 -18.20 9.32
CA PRO A 134 -8.58 -17.90 8.84
C PRO A 134 -8.60 -17.84 7.31
N THR A 135 -8.57 -16.64 6.72
CA THR A 135 -8.42 -16.51 5.27
C THR A 135 -7.01 -16.95 4.91
N ARG A 136 -6.85 -17.71 3.82
CA ARG A 136 -5.51 -18.04 3.30
C ARG A 136 -4.79 -16.73 2.96
N ALA A 137 -3.81 -16.37 3.80
CA ALA A 137 -2.89 -15.28 3.50
C ALA A 137 -2.19 -15.56 2.16
N VAL A 138 -1.88 -14.50 1.42
CA VAL A 138 -1.08 -14.64 0.20
C VAL A 138 0.26 -15.27 0.57
N ALA A 139 0.51 -16.48 0.07
CA ALA A 139 1.82 -17.11 0.23
C ALA A 139 2.85 -16.25 -0.50
N ALA A 140 3.87 -15.78 0.22
CA ALA A 140 4.98 -15.08 -0.41
C ALA A 140 5.62 -16.02 -1.43
N LYS A 141 5.58 -15.67 -2.73
CA LYS A 141 6.46 -16.30 -3.71
C LYS A 141 7.88 -16.01 -3.24
N ARG A 142 8.59 -17.03 -2.74
CA ARG A 142 10.02 -16.93 -2.43
C ARG A 142 10.71 -16.47 -3.71
N ARG A 143 11.16 -15.21 -3.75
CA ARG A 143 12.14 -14.79 -4.74
C ARG A 143 13.40 -15.59 -4.42
N THR A 144 13.79 -16.51 -5.29
CA THR A 144 15.14 -17.07 -5.23
C THR A 144 16.10 -15.94 -5.55
N ALA A 145 16.57 -15.25 -4.51
CA ALA A 145 17.72 -14.39 -4.65
C ALA A 145 18.90 -15.31 -5.01
N SER A 146 19.37 -15.27 -6.25
CA SER A 146 20.72 -15.76 -6.54
C SER A 146 21.66 -14.86 -5.75
N ALA A 147 22.33 -15.43 -4.74
CA ALA A 147 23.32 -14.71 -3.95
C ALA A 147 24.35 -14.07 -4.90
N PRO A 148 24.76 -12.80 -4.70
CA PRO A 148 25.87 -12.26 -5.46
C PRO A 148 27.13 -13.04 -5.08
N ALA A 149 27.87 -13.50 -6.09
CA ALA A 149 29.14 -14.18 -5.92
C ALA A 149 30.07 -13.31 -5.05
N ARG A 150 30.49 -13.84 -3.90
CA ARG A 150 31.46 -13.19 -3.02
C ARG A 150 32.74 -12.94 -3.80
N ARG A 151 33.03 -11.69 -4.15
CA ARG A 151 34.38 -11.29 -4.57
C ARG A 151 35.32 -11.54 -3.38
N ARG A 152 36.26 -12.47 -3.54
CA ARG A 152 37.37 -12.66 -2.58
C ARG A 152 38.16 -11.36 -2.49
N ALA A 153 38.24 -10.78 -1.30
CA ALA A 153 39.21 -9.74 -1.00
C ALA A 153 40.62 -10.35 -1.11
N ALA A 154 41.45 -9.77 -1.98
CA ALA A 154 42.87 -10.08 -2.02
C ALA A 154 43.52 -9.54 -0.73
N LYS A 155 44.28 -10.39 -0.05
CA LYS A 155 45.06 -10.01 1.15
C LYS A 155 46.14 -9.01 0.74
N ALA A 156 46.10 -7.80 1.29
CA ALA A 156 47.23 -6.88 1.27
C ALA A 156 48.26 -7.32 2.31
N SER A 157 49.51 -7.43 1.88
CA SER A 157 50.69 -7.75 2.70
C SER A 157 51.31 -6.44 3.24
N PRO A 158 51.82 -6.37 4.48
CA PRO A 158 52.38 -5.12 5.01
C PRO A 158 53.91 -5.14 4.92
N ARG A 159 54.54 -4.33 4.05
CA ARG A 159 55.94 -3.93 4.22
C ARG A 159 56.24 -2.56 3.62
N GLY A 160 56.84 -1.70 4.45
CA GLY A 160 57.77 -0.64 4.03
C GLY A 160 57.20 0.77 3.96
N GLY A 161 57.24 1.51 5.08
CA GLY A 161 57.15 2.97 5.04
C GLY A 161 58.53 3.60 4.77
N PRO A 162 58.63 4.68 3.97
CA PRO A 162 59.89 5.39 3.79
C PRO A 162 60.13 6.42 4.90
N ALA A 163 61.43 6.62 5.19
CA ALA A 163 62.00 7.49 6.23
C ALA A 163 61.70 8.99 6.03
N PRO A 164 61.77 9.81 7.10
CA PRO A 164 61.57 11.26 7.01
C PRO A 164 62.83 12.00 6.51
N PRO A 165 62.70 13.15 5.83
CA PRO A 165 63.83 14.01 5.47
C PRO A 165 64.24 14.96 6.63
N PRO A 166 65.50 15.42 6.67
CA PRO A 166 66.02 16.26 7.73
C PRO A 166 65.66 17.74 7.52
N GLY A 167 65.51 18.45 8.63
CA GLY A 167 65.25 19.89 8.65
C GLY A 167 66.50 20.75 8.42
N ALA A 168 66.26 21.93 7.86
CA ALA A 168 67.00 23.19 7.99
C ALA A 168 66.17 24.22 7.19
N GLY A 169 65.89 25.45 7.59
CA GLY A 169 66.33 26.27 8.70
C GLY A 169 66.06 27.71 8.28
N GLY A 170 65.63 28.55 9.23
CA GLY A 170 65.88 30.00 9.19
C GLY A 170 64.87 30.88 8.45
N GLY A 171 64.43 31.93 9.15
CA GLY A 171 64.51 33.27 8.56
C GLY A 171 63.21 34.04 8.34
N ALA A 172 62.72 34.64 9.43
CA ALA A 172 62.37 36.07 9.53
C ALA A 172 61.31 36.74 8.62
N GLY A 173 60.36 37.39 9.32
CA GLY A 173 59.71 38.65 8.93
C GLY A 173 58.57 38.52 7.92
N ALA A 174 57.55 39.38 7.86
CA ALA A 174 57.07 40.49 8.67
C ALA A 174 55.82 41.01 7.91
N ARG A 175 54.79 41.46 8.65
CA ARG A 175 53.74 42.44 8.23
C ARG A 175 52.77 41.97 7.13
N GLU A 176 51.58 42.52 6.88
CA GLU A 176 50.59 43.43 7.48
C GLU A 176 49.39 43.39 6.50
N GLY A 177 48.19 43.79 6.94
CA GLY A 177 47.01 44.09 6.09
C GLY A 177 46.00 42.95 6.03
N GLY A 178 44.75 43.09 6.50
CA GLY A 178 43.76 44.08 6.05
C GLY A 178 43.13 43.53 4.76
N GLU A 179 41.86 43.14 4.65
CA GLU A 179 40.62 43.91 4.79
C GLU A 179 39.46 42.89 4.61
N ARG A 180 38.43 42.83 5.47
CA ARG A 180 37.01 43.21 5.19
C ARG A 180 36.62 43.18 3.69
N ALA A 181 35.46 42.66 3.27
CA ALA A 181 34.14 42.58 3.89
C ALA A 181 33.33 41.41 3.33
#